data_AF-A0A368BJM9-F1
#
_entry.id   AF-A0A368BJM9-F1
#
_cell.length_a   1.000
_cell.length_b   1.000
_cell.length_c   1.000
_cell.angle_alpha   90.00
_cell.angle_beta   90.00
_cell.angle_gamma   90.00
#
_symmetry.space_group_name_H-M   'P 1'
#
loop_
_entity.id
_entity.type
_entity.pdbx_description
1 polymer ?
#
loop_
_entity_poly.entity_id
_entity_poly.type
_entity_poly.pdbx_seq_one_letter_code
_entity_poly.pdbx_strand_id
1 'polypeptide(L)'
;MRETVKYILGLLIIATISYVIFVSYNAYQFFQTDQALLSESLYKKQVEVFENDLSAIESKFNETNYYDSSKAINLNFDGTPKTWVVKITALSDEAMIQIKDVLFNQGFLTFSEDGVLYIGPYIDRSQLDFALELLGTDFDLDDLQILEWKI
;
A
#
# COMPACT_ATOMS: atom_id res chain seq x y z
N MET A 1 -7.28 -26.43 66.34
CA MET A 1 -7.42 -24.99 66.04
C MET A 1 -6.09 -24.24 66.16
N ARG A 2 -5.42 -24.22 67.33
CA ARG A 2 -4.11 -23.52 67.51
C ARG A 2 -3.00 -24.02 66.57
N GLU A 3 -2.89 -25.33 66.38
CA GLU A 3 -1.87 -25.90 65.48
C GLU A 3 -2.17 -25.65 64.01
N THR A 4 -3.44 -25.77 63.61
CA THR A 4 -3.91 -25.43 62.26
C THR A 4 -3.59 -23.98 61.90
N VAL A 5 -3.81 -23.05 62.84
CA VAL A 5 -3.47 -21.63 62.65
C VAL A 5 -1.95 -21.43 62.50
N LYS A 6 -1.13 -22.16 63.26
CA LYS A 6 0.34 -22.10 63.11
C LYS A 6 0.80 -22.59 61.74
N TYR A 7 0.25 -23.69 61.24
CA TYR A 7 0.59 -24.21 59.91
C TYR A 7 0.17 -23.26 58.78
N ILE A 8 -1.03 -22.67 58.89
CA ILE A 8 -1.50 -21.66 57.92
C ILE A 8 -0.59 -20.42 57.94
N LEU A 9 -0.19 -19.97 59.13
CA LEU A 9 0.72 -18.82 59.27
C LEU A 9 2.09 -19.12 58.66
N GLY A 10 2.64 -20.32 58.90
CA GLY A 10 3.90 -20.76 58.30
C GLY A 10 3.83 -20.81 56.77
N LEU A 11 2.73 -21.32 56.21
CA LEU A 11 2.51 -21.37 54.78
C LEU A 11 2.41 -19.97 54.17
N LEU A 12 1.70 -19.05 54.82
CA LEU A 12 1.62 -17.64 54.40
C LEU A 12 2.99 -16.96 54.37
N ILE A 13 3.83 -17.21 55.37
CA ILE A 13 5.19 -16.67 55.42
C ILE A 13 6.01 -17.19 54.23
N ILE A 14 5.97 -18.49 53.98
CA ILE A 14 6.70 -19.10 52.84
C ILE A 14 6.18 -18.55 51.51
N ALA A 15 4.86 -18.45 51.33
CA ALA A 15 4.26 -17.89 50.12
C ALA A 15 4.67 -16.43 49.90
N THR A 16 4.74 -15.65 50.97
CA THR A 16 5.17 -14.24 50.91
C THR A 16 6.64 -14.14 50.51
N ILE A 17 7.53 -14.96 51.09
CA ILE A 17 8.95 -14.98 50.73
C ILE A 17 9.12 -15.37 49.26
N SER A 18 8.44 -16.42 48.80
CA SER A 18 8.50 -16.86 47.40
C SER A 18 8.00 -15.78 46.44
N TYR A 19 6.93 -15.07 46.80
CA TYR A 19 6.39 -13.98 45.99
C TYR A 19 7.38 -12.80 45.89
N VAL A 20 8.02 -12.43 47.00
CA VAL A 20 9.04 -11.36 47.01
C VAL A 20 10.21 -11.74 46.09
N ILE A 21 10.70 -12.97 46.17
CA ILE A 21 11.77 -13.47 45.28
C ILE A 21 11.33 -13.42 43.82
N PHE A 22 10.10 -13.85 43.51
CA PHE A 22 9.56 -13.80 42.15
C PHE A 22 9.50 -12.36 41.61
N VAL A 23 8.98 -11.42 42.38
CA VAL A 23 8.90 -10.01 41.97
C VAL A 23 10.29 -9.42 41.79
N SER A 24 11.23 -9.67 42.71
CA SER A 24 12.60 -9.20 42.60
C SER A 24 13.32 -9.76 41.36
N TYR A 25 13.10 -11.04 41.04
CA TYR A 25 13.66 -11.66 39.84
C TYR A 25 13.11 -11.03 38.55
N ASN A 26 11.79 -10.82 38.47
CA ASN A 26 11.17 -10.20 37.30
C ASN A 26 11.61 -8.74 37.14
N ALA A 27 11.72 -7.98 38.23
CA ALA A 27 12.25 -6.63 38.21
C ALA A 27 13.70 -6.61 37.71
N TYR A 28 14.55 -7.53 38.19
CA TYR A 28 15.92 -7.65 37.71
C TYR A 28 16.02 -7.99 36.23
N GLN A 29 15.19 -8.92 35.74
CA GLN A 29 15.09 -9.25 34.32
C GLN A 29 14.62 -8.06 33.48
N PHE A 30 13.63 -7.31 33.95
CA PHE A 30 13.15 -6.09 33.30
C PHE A 30 14.25 -5.04 33.14
N PHE A 31 15.09 -4.83 34.17
CA PHE A 31 16.24 -3.93 34.06
C PHE A 31 17.34 -4.42 33.11
N GLN A 32 17.38 -5.73 32.80
CA GLN A 32 18.32 -6.29 31.83
C GLN A 32 17.78 -6.33 30.40
N THR A 33 16.46 -6.24 30.19
CA THR A 33 15.90 -6.12 28.84
C THR A 33 16.21 -4.75 28.26
N ASP A 34 16.64 -4.70 26.99
CA ASP A 34 17.00 -3.49 26.24
C ASP A 34 15.92 -2.38 26.27
N GLN A 35 14.67 -2.72 26.62
CA GLN A 35 13.56 -1.79 26.81
C GLN A 35 13.74 -0.85 28.02
N ALA A 36 14.47 -1.24 29.06
CA ALA A 36 14.76 -0.38 30.22
C ALA A 36 15.97 0.55 29.99
N LEU A 37 16.76 0.31 28.92
CA LEU A 37 17.95 1.07 28.54
C LEU A 37 17.71 2.04 27.36
N LEU A 38 16.49 2.12 26.84
CA LEU A 38 16.10 3.14 25.87
C LEU A 38 16.16 4.52 26.53
N SER A 39 17.31 5.17 26.43
CA SER A 39 17.46 6.57 26.81
C SER A 39 16.53 7.43 25.95
N GLU A 40 16.03 8.53 26.49
CA GLU A 40 15.18 9.50 25.79
C GLU A 40 15.76 9.89 24.41
N SER A 41 17.09 9.97 24.31
CA SER A 41 17.81 10.22 23.06
C SER A 41 17.65 9.14 21.98
N LEU A 42 17.56 7.85 22.37
CA LEU A 42 17.34 6.74 21.44
C LEU A 42 15.88 6.71 20.97
N TYR A 43 14.93 7.03 21.86
CA TYR A 43 13.53 7.20 21.49
C TYR A 43 13.35 8.37 20.52
N LYS A 44 13.95 9.52 20.81
CA LYS A 44 13.92 10.70 19.93
C LYS A 44 14.51 10.39 18.55
N LYS A 45 15.60 9.63 18.48
CA LYS A 45 16.20 9.21 17.21
C LYS A 45 15.31 8.25 16.43
N GLN A 46 14.59 7.33 17.09
CA GLN A 46 13.60 6.48 16.43
C GLN A 46 12.43 7.29 15.88
N VAL A 47 11.92 8.25 16.65
CA VAL A 47 10.84 9.14 16.21
C VAL A 47 11.29 10.01 15.03
N GLU A 48 12.51 10.55 15.06
CA GLU A 48 13.06 11.36 13.97
C GLU A 48 13.28 10.53 12.68
N VAL A 49 13.72 9.28 12.79
CA VAL A 49 13.79 8.37 11.63
C VAL A 49 12.39 8.10 11.08
N PHE A 50 11.41 7.85 11.95
CA PHE A 50 10.02 7.63 11.54
C PHE A 50 9.40 8.87 10.88
N GLU A 51 9.65 10.07 11.40
CA GLU A 51 9.21 11.34 10.81
C GLU A 51 9.84 11.60 9.44
N ASN A 52 11.14 11.31 9.29
CA ASN A 52 11.82 11.43 8.00
C ASN A 52 11.29 10.42 6.97
N ASP A 53 11.03 9.18 7.39
CA ASP A 53 10.41 8.17 6.52
C ASP A 53 8.99 8.59 6.12
N LEU A 54 8.21 9.15 7.05
CA LEU A 54 6.87 9.66 6.78
C LEU A 54 6.90 10.84 5.80
N SER A 55 7.84 11.77 5.99
CA SER A 55 8.05 12.92 5.10
C SER A 55 8.51 12.48 3.71
N ALA A 56 9.37 11.45 3.62
CA ALA A 56 9.79 10.88 2.35
C ALA A 56 8.63 10.16 1.63
N ILE A 57 7.76 9.47 2.36
CA ILE A 57 6.55 8.85 1.81
C ILE A 57 5.56 9.93 1.35
N GLU A 58 5.35 10.98 2.13
CA GLU A 58 4.48 12.10 1.77
C GLU A 58 5.03 12.87 0.56
N SER A 59 6.34 13.08 0.47
CA SER A 59 7.00 13.66 -0.69
C SER A 59 6.82 12.79 -1.93
N LYS A 60 7.03 11.48 -1.82
CA LYS A 60 6.76 10.54 -2.94
C LYS A 60 5.29 10.55 -3.33
N PHE A 61 4.37 10.59 -2.37
CA PHE A 61 2.93 10.66 -2.64
C PHE A 61 2.56 11.96 -3.37
N ASN A 62 3.13 13.09 -2.95
CA ASN A 62 2.90 14.40 -3.57
C ASN A 62 3.60 14.54 -4.93
N GLU A 63 4.76 13.92 -5.14
CA GLU A 63 5.41 13.76 -6.45
C GLU A 63 4.60 12.86 -7.38
N THR A 64 3.84 11.91 -6.84
CA THR A 64 2.90 11.07 -7.60
C THR A 64 1.60 11.82 -7.90
N ASN A 65 1.71 12.92 -8.65
CA ASN A 65 0.78 13.44 -9.67
C ASN A 65 -0.75 13.49 -9.43
N TYR A 66 -1.25 13.55 -8.19
CA TYR A 66 -2.69 13.82 -7.98
C TYR A 66 -3.09 15.24 -8.35
N TYR A 67 -2.18 16.22 -8.25
CA TYR A 67 -2.49 17.61 -8.56
C TYR A 67 -2.47 17.93 -10.06
N ASP A 68 -1.59 17.27 -10.84
CA ASP A 68 -1.51 17.47 -12.29
C ASP A 68 -2.57 16.68 -13.07
N SER A 69 -3.08 15.55 -12.55
CA SER A 69 -4.21 14.83 -13.17
C SER A 69 -5.47 15.70 -13.26
N SER A 70 -5.75 16.52 -12.23
CA SER A 70 -6.90 17.43 -12.23
C SER A 70 -6.85 18.51 -13.31
N LYS A 71 -5.64 18.91 -13.74
CA LYS A 71 -5.43 19.87 -14.85
C LYS A 71 -5.37 19.17 -16.22
N ALA A 72 -5.15 17.85 -16.24
CA ALA A 72 -5.13 17.03 -17.44
C ALA A 72 -6.53 16.57 -17.89
N ILE A 73 -7.57 16.78 -17.08
CA ILE A 73 -8.97 16.56 -17.47
C ILE A 73 -9.39 17.63 -18.46
N ASN A 74 -9.35 17.30 -19.75
CA ASN A 74 -9.94 18.15 -20.78
C ASN A 74 -11.46 18.06 -20.70
N LEU A 75 -12.15 19.19 -20.62
CA LEU A 75 -13.61 19.26 -20.64
C LEU A 75 -14.12 19.59 -22.04
N ASN A 76 -15.29 19.05 -22.38
CA ASN A 76 -16.09 19.47 -23.52
C ASN A 76 -16.74 20.84 -23.25
N PHE A 77 -17.29 21.47 -24.30
CA PHE A 77 -17.98 22.76 -24.18
C PHE A 77 -19.21 22.71 -23.26
N ASP A 78 -19.83 21.54 -23.14
CA ASP A 78 -20.97 21.27 -22.24
C ASP A 78 -20.55 20.94 -20.79
N GLY A 79 -19.24 20.96 -20.48
CA GLY A 79 -18.70 20.66 -19.17
C GLY A 79 -18.51 19.18 -18.87
N THR A 80 -18.77 18.27 -19.82
CA THR A 80 -18.49 16.83 -19.65
C THR A 80 -16.99 16.54 -19.81
N PRO A 81 -16.40 15.60 -19.05
CA PRO A 81 -15.01 15.22 -19.23
C PRO A 81 -14.81 14.50 -20.56
N LYS A 82 -13.78 14.91 -21.31
CA LYS A 82 -13.32 14.19 -22.50
C LYS A 82 -12.69 12.88 -22.07
N THR A 83 -13.22 11.79 -22.60
CA THR A 83 -12.69 10.46 -22.39
C THR A 83 -11.84 10.01 -23.58
N TRP A 84 -10.77 9.29 -23.29
CA TRP A 84 -9.85 8.75 -24.28
C TRP A 84 -9.82 7.23 -24.18
N VAL A 85 -9.69 6.57 -25.33
CA VAL A 85 -9.61 5.12 -25.44
C VAL A 85 -8.46 4.77 -26.39
N VAL A 86 -7.65 3.79 -26.03
CA VAL A 86 -6.69 3.19 -26.97
C VAL A 86 -7.38 2.07 -27.72
N LYS A 87 -7.34 2.12 -29.03
CA LYS A 87 -7.78 1.07 -29.93
C LYS A 87 -6.56 0.31 -30.45
N ILE A 88 -6.59 -1.01 -30.31
CA ILE A 88 -5.58 -1.92 -30.85
C ILE A 88 -6.24 -2.84 -31.86
N THR A 89 -5.74 -2.80 -33.09
CA THR A 89 -6.19 -3.61 -34.22
C THR A 89 -5.20 -4.73 -34.54
N ALA A 90 -5.66 -5.73 -35.29
CA ALA A 90 -4.83 -6.85 -35.77
C ALA A 90 -4.17 -7.73 -34.67
N LEU A 91 -4.81 -7.84 -33.50
CA LEU A 91 -4.39 -8.78 -32.46
C LEU A 91 -4.92 -10.19 -32.72
N SER A 92 -4.12 -11.22 -32.40
CA SER A 92 -4.63 -12.58 -32.26
C SER A 92 -5.46 -12.72 -31.00
N ASP A 93 -6.41 -13.66 -30.98
CA ASP A 93 -7.26 -13.90 -29.80
C ASP A 93 -6.44 -14.23 -28.54
N GLU A 94 -5.34 -14.98 -28.71
CA GLU A 94 -4.42 -15.32 -27.61
C GLU A 94 -3.70 -14.09 -27.06
N ALA A 95 -3.20 -13.19 -27.93
CA ALA A 95 -2.56 -11.95 -27.52
C ALA A 95 -3.56 -11.01 -26.82
N MET A 96 -4.80 -10.96 -27.32
CA MET A 96 -5.87 -10.17 -26.71
C MET A 96 -6.18 -10.62 -25.28
N ILE A 97 -6.24 -11.93 -25.03
CA ILE A 97 -6.46 -12.47 -23.68
C ILE A 97 -5.28 -12.13 -22.75
N GLN A 98 -4.04 -12.32 -23.21
CA GLN A 98 -2.86 -12.00 -22.40
C GLN A 98 -2.78 -10.53 -22.04
N ILE A 99 -3.00 -9.64 -23.02
CA ILE A 99 -3.01 -8.19 -22.79
C ILE A 99 -4.09 -7.80 -21.78
N LYS A 100 -5.29 -8.37 -21.91
CA LYS A 100 -6.39 -8.12 -20.96
C LYS A 100 -6.03 -8.54 -19.54
N ASP A 101 -5.45 -9.72 -19.36
CA ASP A 101 -5.07 -10.22 -18.04
C ASP A 101 -3.96 -9.37 -17.41
N VAL A 102 -2.95 -8.98 -18.18
CA VAL A 102 -1.87 -8.10 -17.72
C VAL A 102 -2.42 -6.74 -17.29
N LEU A 103 -3.24 -6.11 -18.14
CA LEU A 103 -3.85 -4.81 -17.85
C LEU A 103 -4.81 -4.89 -16.66
N PHE A 104 -5.63 -5.93 -16.57
CA PHE A 104 -6.56 -6.14 -15.45
C PHE A 104 -5.81 -6.27 -14.11
N ASN A 105 -4.72 -7.05 -14.07
CA ASN A 105 -3.90 -7.20 -12.87
C ASN A 105 -3.23 -5.89 -12.43
N GLN A 106 -3.02 -4.96 -13.35
CA GLN A 106 -2.50 -3.61 -13.08
C GLN A 106 -3.62 -2.59 -12.81
N GLY A 107 -4.89 -3.00 -12.82
CA GLY A 107 -6.04 -2.15 -12.51
C GLY A 107 -6.62 -1.38 -13.71
N PHE A 108 -6.22 -1.69 -14.93
CA PHE A 108 -6.73 -1.05 -16.14
C PHE A 108 -8.00 -1.74 -16.66
N LEU A 109 -8.92 -0.92 -17.19
CA LEU A 109 -10.15 -1.37 -17.82
C LEU A 109 -9.92 -1.67 -19.30
N THR A 110 -10.43 -2.82 -19.75
CA THR A 110 -10.34 -3.25 -21.16
C THR A 110 -11.65 -3.88 -21.62
N PHE A 111 -11.99 -3.68 -22.89
CA PHE A 111 -13.14 -4.34 -23.54
C PHE A 111 -12.80 -4.68 -24.98
N SER A 112 -13.48 -5.66 -25.57
CA SER A 112 -13.23 -6.10 -26.95
C SER A 112 -14.52 -6.17 -27.74
N GLU A 113 -14.49 -5.69 -28.98
CA GLU A 113 -15.62 -5.72 -29.91
C GLU A 113 -15.07 -5.97 -31.32
N ASP A 114 -15.69 -6.89 -32.08
CA ASP A 114 -15.34 -7.19 -33.47
C ASP A 114 -13.84 -7.45 -33.75
N GLY A 115 -13.15 -8.16 -32.85
CA GLY A 115 -11.72 -8.46 -32.99
C GLY A 115 -10.79 -7.27 -32.72
N VAL A 116 -11.32 -6.20 -32.13
CA VAL A 116 -10.57 -5.02 -31.70
C VAL A 116 -10.53 -5.00 -30.17
N LEU A 117 -9.36 -4.66 -29.62
CA LEU A 117 -9.20 -4.42 -28.19
C LEU A 117 -9.20 -2.92 -27.89
N TYR A 118 -10.00 -2.54 -26.90
CA TYR A 118 -10.09 -1.19 -26.39
C TYR A 118 -9.61 -1.14 -24.94
N ILE A 119 -8.82 -0.10 -24.61
CA ILE A 119 -8.28 0.14 -23.27
C ILE A 119 -8.77 1.51 -22.79
N GLY A 120 -9.47 1.53 -21.65
CA GLY A 120 -10.24 2.67 -21.18
C GLY A 120 -11.75 2.40 -21.15
N PRO A 121 -12.59 3.44 -21.10
CA PRO A 121 -12.30 4.87 -21.26
C PRO A 121 -11.62 5.52 -20.04
N TYR A 122 -10.65 6.40 -20.28
CA TYR A 122 -9.98 7.19 -19.24
C TYR A 122 -10.23 8.69 -19.43
N ILE A 123 -10.55 9.36 -18.33
CA ILE A 123 -10.74 10.83 -18.29
C ILE A 123 -9.37 11.53 -18.26
N ASP A 124 -8.39 10.93 -17.58
CA ASP A 124 -7.03 11.42 -17.50
C ASP A 124 -6.16 10.74 -18.56
N ARG A 125 -5.48 11.55 -19.38
CA ARG A 125 -4.55 11.08 -20.40
C ARG A 125 -3.31 10.39 -19.79
N SER A 126 -2.93 10.76 -18.56
CA SER A 126 -1.77 10.15 -17.90
C SER A 126 -1.95 8.64 -17.69
N GLN A 127 -3.16 8.19 -17.32
CA GLN A 127 -3.48 6.77 -17.17
C GLN A 127 -3.37 6.01 -18.49
N LEU A 128 -3.69 6.68 -19.60
CA LEU A 128 -3.58 6.11 -20.92
C LEU A 128 -2.11 6.00 -21.35
N ASP A 129 -1.28 7.00 -21.06
CA ASP A 129 0.16 6.96 -21.33
C ASP A 129 0.86 5.85 -20.52
N PHE A 130 0.48 5.63 -19.25
CA PHE A 130 0.98 4.50 -18.46
C PHE A 130 0.58 3.15 -19.03
N ALA A 131 -0.68 3.01 -19.48
CA ALA A 131 -1.12 1.78 -20.13
C ALA A 131 -0.35 1.51 -21.42
N LEU A 132 -0.03 2.55 -22.20
CA LEU A 132 0.80 2.44 -23.41
C LEU A 132 2.25 2.06 -23.11
N GLU A 133 2.85 2.61 -22.07
CA GLU A 133 4.21 2.27 -21.63
C GLU A 133 4.30 0.80 -21.20
N LEU A 134 3.32 0.32 -20.43
CA LEU A 134 3.23 -1.08 -20.03
C LEU A 134 3.16 -2.01 -21.25
N LEU A 135 2.34 -1.64 -22.23
CA LEU A 135 2.16 -2.44 -23.44
C LEU A 135 3.37 -2.40 -24.35
N GLY A 136 4.00 -1.25 -24.55
CA GLY A 136 5.20 -1.14 -25.39
C GLY A 136 6.43 -1.86 -24.82
N THR A 137 6.42 -2.17 -23.52
CA THR A 137 7.51 -2.94 -22.88
C THR A 137 7.35 -4.45 -23.11
N ASP A 138 6.11 -4.95 -23.07
CA ASP A 138 5.82 -6.38 -23.07
C ASP A 138 5.26 -6.89 -24.42
N PHE A 139 4.75 -6.01 -25.27
CA PHE A 139 4.08 -6.33 -26.53
C PHE A 139 4.54 -5.40 -27.66
N ASP A 140 5.00 -5.98 -28.77
CA ASP A 140 5.37 -5.24 -29.98
C ASP A 140 4.10 -4.90 -30.77
N LEU A 141 3.51 -3.74 -30.46
CA LEU A 141 2.23 -3.29 -31.02
C LEU A 141 2.46 -2.20 -32.07
N ASP A 142 2.31 -2.54 -33.35
CA ASP A 142 2.53 -1.64 -34.48
C ASP A 142 1.35 -0.68 -34.79
N ASP A 143 0.13 -1.00 -34.37
CA ASP A 143 -1.09 -0.25 -34.74
C ASP A 143 -1.90 0.17 -33.50
N LEU A 144 -1.36 1.16 -32.78
CA LEU A 144 -1.97 1.79 -31.62
C LEU A 144 -2.62 3.11 -32.01
N GLN A 145 -3.94 3.22 -31.83
CA GLN A 145 -4.69 4.44 -32.14
C GLN A 145 -5.37 5.00 -30.89
N ILE A 146 -5.00 6.22 -30.50
CA ILE A 146 -5.66 6.95 -29.41
C ILE A 146 -6.87 7.69 -29.98
N LEU A 147 -8.07 7.35 -29.50
CA LEU A 147 -9.33 7.93 -29.94
C LEU A 147 -10.00 8.70 -28.80
N GLU A 148 -10.58 9.85 -29.12
CA GLU A 148 -11.52 10.54 -28.23
C GLU A 148 -12.83 9.75 -28.23
N TRP A 149 -13.20 9.20 -27.08
CA TRP A 149 -14.43 8.46 -26.90
C TRP A 149 -15.57 9.45 -26.65
N LYS A 150 -16.51 9.51 -27.59
CA LYS A 150 -17.73 10.32 -27.47
C LYS A 150 -18.85 9.43 -26.97
N ILE A 151 -19.33 9.73 -25.76
CA ILE A 151 -20.55 9.14 -25.19
C ILE A 151 -21.77 9.86 -25.75
#